data_AF-A0A661IU90-F1
#
_entry.id   AF-A0A661IU90-F1
#
_cell.length_a   1.000
_cell.length_b   1.000
_cell.length_c   1.000
_cell.angle_alpha   90.00
_cell.angle_beta   90.00
_cell.angle_gamma   90.00
#
_symmetry.space_group_name_H-M   'P 1'
#
loop_
_entity.id
_entity.type
_entity.pdbx_description
1 polymer ?
#
loop_
_entity_poly.entity_id
_entity_poly.type
_entity_poly.pdbx_seq_one_letter_code
_entity_poly.pdbx_strand_id
1 'polypeptide(L)'
;MQVDVFEIPKVELPDLEDIELPELDFEFPDITIPFEPPEVDLPFPTPSYKGSPKKERFLQVLAKKALNISEACRAVGIGRATFYRWLKKDPRFKEAYEELREALVDFAEAQLIKKMLEGDTKAIIFFLRSKGKDRGWVERTEHLHGGSDPPLKVSKVELRRVLSHPEGRRALEVLEELLGETNETKSTKKEEV
;
A
#
# COMPACT_ATOMS: atom_id res chain seq x y z
N MET A 1 -27.96 11.98 -44.01
CA MET A 1 -26.98 10.95 -43.60
C MET A 1 -27.77 9.87 -42.88
N GLN A 2 -27.97 8.74 -43.54
CA GLN A 2 -28.80 7.63 -43.05
C GLN A 2 -27.86 6.73 -42.23
N VAL A 3 -28.20 6.49 -40.97
CA VAL A 3 -27.44 5.57 -40.10
C VAL A 3 -28.07 4.20 -40.23
N ASP A 4 -27.39 3.29 -40.91
CA ASP A 4 -27.80 1.89 -40.98
C ASP A 4 -27.55 1.22 -39.63
N VAL A 5 -28.61 0.71 -39.02
CA VAL A 5 -28.56 -0.06 -37.78
C VAL A 5 -28.06 -1.44 -38.14
N PHE A 6 -26.82 -1.75 -37.79
CA PHE A 6 -26.21 -3.05 -38.03
C PHE A 6 -26.77 -4.06 -37.01
N GLU A 7 -27.61 -4.97 -37.49
CA GLU A 7 -28.25 -6.00 -36.67
C GLU A 7 -27.25 -7.14 -36.39
N ILE A 8 -26.83 -7.29 -35.14
CA ILE A 8 -25.86 -8.31 -34.72
C ILE A 8 -26.58 -9.67 -34.71
N PRO A 9 -26.14 -10.68 -35.50
CA PRO A 9 -26.78 -11.99 -35.46
C PRO A 9 -26.53 -12.66 -34.11
N LYS A 10 -27.59 -13.18 -33.50
CA LYS A 10 -27.53 -13.97 -32.27
C LYS A 10 -26.81 -15.29 -32.59
N VAL A 11 -25.60 -15.44 -32.09
CA VAL A 11 -24.87 -16.72 -32.11
C VAL A 11 -25.33 -17.52 -30.89
N GLU A 12 -26.04 -18.62 -31.13
CA GLU A 12 -26.39 -19.58 -30.08
C GLU A 12 -25.14 -20.40 -29.74
N LEU A 13 -24.62 -20.21 -28.53
CA LEU A 13 -23.55 -21.03 -27.97
C LEU A 13 -24.14 -22.39 -27.58
N PRO A 14 -23.46 -23.51 -27.89
CA PRO A 14 -23.92 -24.82 -27.44
C PRO A 14 -23.93 -24.91 -25.92
N ASP A 15 -24.89 -25.65 -25.36
CA ASP A 15 -24.99 -25.89 -23.93
C ASP A 15 -23.71 -26.57 -23.42
N LEU A 16 -23.16 -26.05 -22.32
CA LEU A 16 -21.86 -26.47 -21.76
C LEU A 16 -21.80 -27.96 -21.36
N GLU A 17 -22.94 -28.64 -21.35
CA GLU A 17 -23.10 -30.03 -20.94
C GLU A 17 -22.60 -31.03 -22.00
N ASP A 18 -22.35 -30.60 -23.24
CA ASP A 18 -21.84 -31.44 -24.33
C ASP A 18 -20.31 -31.35 -24.54
N ILE A 19 -19.59 -30.58 -23.70
CA ILE A 19 -18.12 -30.45 -23.79
C ILE A 19 -17.48 -31.51 -22.90
N GLU A 20 -17.20 -32.69 -23.47
CA GLU A 20 -16.33 -33.69 -22.83
C GLU A 20 -14.89 -33.16 -22.79
N LEU A 21 -14.50 -32.59 -21.65
CA LEU A 21 -13.10 -32.23 -21.38
C LEU A 21 -12.32 -33.51 -21.08
N PRO A 22 -11.21 -33.80 -21.79
CA PRO A 22 -10.38 -34.96 -21.48
C PRO A 22 -9.77 -34.82 -20.08
N GLU A 23 -9.83 -35.88 -19.28
CA GLU A 23 -9.11 -35.94 -18.01
C GLU A 23 -7.61 -35.84 -18.32
N LEU A 24 -7.02 -34.68 -17.98
CA LEU A 24 -5.61 -34.43 -18.19
C LEU A 24 -4.86 -34.83 -16.91
N ASP A 25 -4.16 -35.95 -16.99
CA ASP A 25 -3.34 -36.50 -15.91
C ASP A 25 -2.06 -35.66 -15.73
N PHE A 26 -2.20 -34.46 -15.16
CA PHE A 26 -1.06 -33.61 -14.81
C PHE A 26 -0.41 -34.15 -13.53
N GLU A 27 0.47 -35.15 -13.67
CA GLU A 27 1.45 -35.44 -12.63
C GLU A 27 2.46 -34.29 -12.59
N PHE A 28 2.30 -33.37 -11.64
CA PHE A 28 3.30 -32.36 -11.33
C PHE A 28 4.42 -33.04 -10.52
N PRO A 29 5.61 -33.29 -11.10
CA PRO A 29 6.71 -33.81 -10.30
C PRO A 29 7.04 -32.81 -9.18
N ASP A 30 7.33 -33.33 -7.98
CA ASP A 30 7.84 -32.56 -6.83
C ASP A 30 9.25 -32.02 -7.16
N ILE A 31 9.32 -31.06 -8.08
CA ILE A 31 10.56 -30.36 -8.39
C ILE A 31 10.74 -29.30 -7.31
N THR A 32 11.53 -29.62 -6.30
CA THR A 32 12.15 -28.60 -5.46
C THR A 32 13.21 -27.90 -6.30
N ILE A 33 12.79 -26.91 -7.10
CA ILE A 33 13.74 -26.01 -7.77
C ILE A 33 14.39 -25.20 -6.65
N PRO A 34 15.71 -25.32 -6.39
CA PRO A 34 16.38 -24.34 -5.56
C PRO A 34 16.25 -23.01 -6.31
N PHE A 35 15.37 -22.14 -5.81
CA PHE A 35 15.28 -20.76 -6.29
C PHE A 35 16.58 -20.08 -5.90
N GLU A 36 17.58 -20.18 -6.78
CA GLU A 36 18.79 -19.38 -6.73
C GLU A 36 18.40 -18.02 -7.31
N PRO A 37 18.12 -17.02 -6.44
CA PRO A 37 17.71 -15.71 -6.92
C PRO A 37 18.83 -15.16 -7.82
N PRO A 38 18.48 -14.46 -8.91
CA PRO A 38 19.48 -13.85 -9.78
C PRO A 38 20.44 -13.02 -8.92
N GLU A 39 21.74 -13.17 -9.15
CA GLU A 39 22.78 -12.37 -8.50
C GLU A 39 22.62 -10.91 -8.95
N VAL A 40 21.72 -10.19 -8.29
CA VAL A 40 21.65 -8.75 -8.42
C VAL A 40 22.75 -8.20 -7.55
N ASP A 41 23.84 -7.75 -8.19
CA ASP A 41 24.89 -6.96 -7.56
C ASP A 41 24.30 -5.61 -7.18
N LEU A 42 23.55 -5.60 -6.10
CA LEU A 42 22.89 -4.41 -5.61
C LEU A 42 23.94 -3.52 -4.97
N PRO A 43 24.03 -2.23 -5.33
CA PRO A 43 25.05 -1.29 -4.87
C PRO A 43 24.81 -0.83 -3.43
N PHE A 44 24.20 -1.67 -2.59
CA PHE A 44 23.88 -1.31 -1.22
C PHE A 44 25.10 -1.54 -0.32
N PRO A 45 25.37 -0.62 0.62
CA PRO A 45 26.44 -0.81 1.57
C PRO A 45 26.23 -2.10 2.35
N THR A 46 27.32 -2.84 2.56
CA THR A 46 27.28 -3.99 3.47
C THR A 46 26.99 -3.47 4.89
N PRO A 47 25.95 -3.98 5.57
CA PRO A 47 25.54 -3.47 6.87
C PRO A 47 26.65 -3.73 7.89
N SER A 48 27.09 -2.69 8.60
CA SER A 48 28.15 -2.76 9.60
C SER A 48 27.67 -3.33 10.95
N TYR A 49 26.89 -4.42 10.92
CA TYR A 49 26.41 -5.08 12.13
C TYR A 49 27.45 -6.08 12.65
N LYS A 50 28.07 -5.79 13.80
CA LYS A 50 28.94 -6.72 14.52
C LYS A 50 28.20 -7.33 15.72
N GLY A 51 27.79 -8.59 15.59
CA GLY A 51 27.03 -9.29 16.63
C GLY A 51 26.97 -10.80 16.39
N SER A 52 25.76 -11.36 16.35
CA SER A 52 25.58 -12.79 16.06
C SER A 52 25.85 -13.08 14.57
N PRO A 53 26.68 -14.10 14.22
CA PRO A 53 26.97 -14.46 12.84
C PRO A 53 25.70 -14.76 12.02
N LYS A 54 24.66 -15.32 12.67
CA LYS A 54 23.39 -15.63 12.01
C LYS A 54 22.60 -14.37 11.65
N LYS A 55 22.67 -13.33 12.48
CA LYS A 55 22.03 -12.02 12.24
C LYS A 55 22.77 -11.24 11.14
N GLU A 56 24.10 -11.27 11.18
CA GLU A 56 24.95 -10.65 10.16
C GLU A 56 24.70 -11.27 8.78
N ARG A 57 24.71 -12.61 8.69
CA ARG A 57 24.35 -13.33 7.46
C ARG A 57 22.94 -12.99 6.98
N PHE A 58 21.99 -12.84 7.90
CA PHE A 58 20.64 -12.44 7.54
C PHE A 58 20.59 -11.03 6.91
N LEU A 59 21.29 -10.06 7.49
CA LEU A 59 21.34 -8.70 6.95
C LEU A 59 22.01 -8.65 5.57
N GLN A 60 23.06 -9.44 5.35
CA GLN A 60 23.70 -9.56 4.03
C GLN A 60 22.74 -10.14 2.97
N VAL A 61 22.01 -11.21 3.33
CA VAL A 61 20.99 -11.79 2.42
C VAL A 61 19.84 -10.80 2.19
N LEU A 62 19.43 -10.08 3.23
CA LEU A 62 18.37 -9.09 3.15
C LEU A 62 18.73 -7.93 2.20
N ALA A 63 19.97 -7.44 2.26
CA ALA A 63 20.51 -6.43 1.35
C ALA A 63 20.46 -6.92 -0.11
N LYS A 64 20.95 -8.15 -0.38
CA LYS A 64 20.90 -8.78 -1.72
C LYS A 64 19.48 -9.00 -2.25
N LYS A 65 18.48 -9.05 -1.37
CA LYS A 65 17.07 -9.28 -1.73
C LYS A 65 16.21 -8.02 -1.65
N ALA A 66 16.81 -6.83 -1.72
CA ALA A 66 16.12 -5.54 -1.69
C ALA A 66 15.08 -5.44 -0.54
N LEU A 67 15.49 -5.85 0.67
CA LEU A 67 14.66 -5.84 1.89
C LEU A 67 13.41 -6.73 1.85
N ASN A 68 13.32 -7.71 0.94
CA ASN A 68 12.26 -8.70 1.01
C ASN A 68 12.48 -9.66 2.19
N ILE A 69 11.78 -9.38 3.30
CA ILE A 69 11.89 -10.14 4.56
C ILE A 69 11.52 -11.62 4.35
N SER A 70 10.43 -11.90 3.63
CA SER A 70 9.94 -13.28 3.42
C SER A 70 10.98 -14.12 2.68
N GLU A 71 11.56 -13.56 1.63
CA GLU A 71 12.59 -14.19 0.83
C GLU A 71 13.90 -14.37 1.60
N ALA A 72 14.32 -13.37 2.37
CA ALA A 72 15.52 -13.45 3.21
C ALA A 72 15.34 -14.48 4.34
N CYS A 73 14.15 -14.54 4.93
CA CYS A 73 13.77 -15.56 5.91
C CYS A 73 13.87 -16.97 5.32
N ARG A 74 13.36 -17.19 4.10
CA ARG A 74 13.45 -18.48 3.41
C ARG A 74 14.90 -18.87 3.12
N ALA A 75 15.71 -17.94 2.63
CA ALA A 75 17.11 -18.20 2.28
C ALA A 75 18.02 -18.47 3.49
N VAL A 76 17.73 -17.89 4.66
CA VAL A 76 18.52 -18.11 5.89
C VAL A 76 17.95 -19.22 6.77
N GLY A 77 16.75 -19.73 6.45
CA GLY A 77 16.06 -20.75 7.24
C GLY A 77 15.58 -20.22 8.60
N ILE A 78 14.97 -19.03 8.62
CA ILE A 78 14.36 -18.46 9.83
C ILE A 78 12.90 -18.06 9.59
N GLY A 79 12.06 -18.16 10.62
CA GLY A 79 10.69 -17.62 10.55
C GLY A 79 10.66 -16.10 10.73
N ARG A 80 9.66 -15.42 10.13
CA ARG A 80 9.43 -13.96 10.27
C ARG A 80 9.34 -13.50 11.72
N ALA A 81 8.76 -14.30 12.60
CA ALA A 81 8.69 -14.00 14.03
C ALA A 81 10.07 -13.84 14.69
N THR A 82 11.08 -14.57 14.20
CA THR A 82 12.46 -14.46 14.70
C THR A 82 13.08 -13.13 14.30
N PHE A 83 12.82 -12.67 13.08
CA PHE A 83 13.25 -11.35 12.61
C PHE A 83 12.68 -10.21 13.48
N TYR A 84 11.35 -10.19 13.68
CA TYR A 84 10.73 -9.15 14.53
C TYR A 84 11.20 -9.23 15.99
N ARG A 85 11.47 -10.44 16.50
CA ARG A 85 12.07 -10.61 17.82
C ARG A 85 13.49 -10.01 17.88
N TRP A 86 14.29 -10.14 16.82
CA TRP A 86 15.61 -9.51 16.76
C TRP A 86 15.51 -7.99 16.73
N LEU A 87 14.62 -7.42 15.93
CA LEU A 87 14.36 -5.97 15.91
C LEU A 87 13.99 -5.41 17.30
N LYS A 88 13.20 -6.15 18.09
CA LYS A 88 12.78 -5.71 19.42
C LYS A 88 13.88 -5.86 20.48
N LYS A 89 14.68 -6.93 20.41
CA LYS A 89 15.65 -7.29 21.45
C LYS A 89 17.04 -6.71 21.23
N ASP A 90 17.39 -6.35 19.99
CA ASP A 90 18.75 -5.93 19.63
C ASP A 90 18.70 -4.58 18.89
N PRO A 91 18.94 -3.47 19.60
CA PRO A 91 18.93 -2.14 19.00
C PRO A 91 19.94 -1.96 17.86
N ARG A 92 21.11 -2.59 17.94
CA ARG A 92 22.13 -2.51 16.86
C ARG A 92 21.68 -3.22 15.59
N PHE A 93 20.96 -4.33 15.75
CA PHE A 93 20.38 -5.03 14.61
C PHE A 93 19.29 -4.19 13.94
N LYS A 94 18.49 -3.49 14.74
CA LYS A 94 17.48 -2.56 14.23
C LYS A 94 18.13 -1.40 13.48
N GLU A 95 19.17 -0.79 14.04
CA GLU A 95 19.90 0.30 13.39
C GLU A 95 20.45 -0.12 12.03
N ALA A 96 21.14 -1.26 11.95
CA ALA A 96 21.65 -1.79 10.69
C ALA A 96 20.54 -2.12 9.67
N TYR A 97 19.35 -2.54 10.13
CA TYR A 97 18.19 -2.73 9.27
C TYR A 97 17.64 -1.40 8.73
N GLU A 98 17.56 -0.37 9.57
CA GLU A 98 17.10 0.96 9.14
C GLU A 98 18.10 1.60 8.17
N GLU A 99 19.41 1.46 8.38
CA GLU A 99 20.43 1.92 7.43
C GLU A 99 20.23 1.31 6.04
N LEU A 100 19.97 0.00 5.96
CA LEU A 100 19.65 -0.66 4.69
C LEU A 100 18.35 -0.14 4.08
N ARG A 101 17.36 0.17 4.92
CA ARG A 101 16.07 0.72 4.50
C ARG A 101 16.20 2.10 3.90
N GLU A 102 16.94 2.99 4.55
CA GLU A 102 17.20 4.33 4.02
C GLU A 102 18.05 4.25 2.73
N ALA A 103 19.07 3.39 2.67
CA ALA A 103 19.85 3.19 1.45
C ALA A 103 19.01 2.70 0.25
N LEU A 104 18.00 1.86 0.49
CA LEU A 104 17.06 1.44 -0.56
C LEU A 104 16.18 2.59 -1.03
N VAL A 105 15.76 3.46 -0.11
CA VAL A 105 14.99 4.67 -0.44
C VAL A 105 15.85 5.62 -1.27
N ASP A 106 17.09 5.90 -0.88
CA ASP A 106 18.03 6.73 -1.63
C ASP A 106 18.22 6.21 -3.07
N PHE A 107 18.34 4.89 -3.22
CA PHE A 107 18.41 4.26 -4.53
C PHE A 107 17.14 4.47 -5.35
N ALA A 108 15.96 4.32 -4.74
CA ALA A 108 14.70 4.58 -5.42
C ALA A 108 14.56 6.05 -5.85
N GLU A 109 15.04 7.00 -5.03
CA GLU A 109 15.10 8.42 -5.38
C GLU A 109 16.01 8.68 -6.57
N ALA A 110 17.20 8.07 -6.59
CA ALA A 110 18.12 8.16 -7.71
C ALA A 110 17.50 7.61 -9.02
N GLN A 111 16.81 6.48 -8.94
CA GLN A 111 16.09 5.92 -10.09
C GLN A 111 14.93 6.81 -10.54
N LEU A 112 14.19 7.41 -9.61
CA LEU A 112 13.11 8.34 -9.92
C LEU A 112 13.65 9.56 -10.68
N ILE A 113 14.74 10.16 -10.20
CA ILE A 113 15.39 11.30 -10.86
C ILE A 113 15.86 10.91 -12.27
N LYS A 114 16.49 9.74 -12.41
CA LYS A 114 16.90 9.24 -13.72
C LYS A 114 15.73 9.11 -14.68
N LYS A 115 14.60 8.54 -14.23
CA LYS A 115 13.37 8.42 -15.03
C LYS A 115 12.78 9.77 -15.41
N MET A 116 12.85 10.76 -14.53
CA MET A 116 12.43 12.13 -14.84
C MET A 116 13.31 12.76 -15.92
N LEU A 117 14.64 12.55 -15.87
CA LEU A 117 15.57 13.03 -16.91
C LEU A 117 15.33 12.35 -18.26
N GLU A 118 14.93 11.07 -18.26
CA GLU A 118 14.50 10.33 -19.46
C GLU A 118 13.14 10.82 -20.01
N GLY A 119 12.44 11.72 -19.32
CA GLY A 119 11.16 12.27 -19.75
C GLY A 119 9.95 11.40 -19.38
N ASP A 120 10.08 10.45 -18.44
CA ASP A 120 8.96 9.63 -17.99
C ASP A 120 7.88 10.51 -17.33
N THR A 121 6.75 10.65 -18.02
CA THR A 121 5.65 11.51 -17.58
C THR A 121 5.07 11.06 -16.24
N LYS A 122 5.03 9.76 -15.95
CA LYS A 122 4.48 9.23 -14.69
C LYS A 122 5.40 9.59 -13.53
N ALA A 123 6.71 9.46 -13.71
CA ALA A 123 7.71 9.86 -12.71
C ALA A 123 7.63 11.37 -12.40
N ILE A 124 7.50 12.20 -13.44
CA ILE A 124 7.36 13.66 -13.29
C ILE A 124 6.06 14.02 -12.56
N ILE A 125 4.93 13.44 -12.95
CA ILE A 125 3.64 13.66 -12.29
C ILE A 125 3.71 13.22 -10.83
N PHE A 126 4.27 12.03 -10.55
CA PHE A 126 4.43 11.53 -9.18
C PHE A 126 5.26 12.49 -8.32
N PHE A 127 6.39 12.98 -8.86
CA PHE A 127 7.25 13.94 -8.16
C PHE A 127 6.52 15.26 -7.87
N LEU A 128 5.84 15.84 -8.86
CA LEU A 128 5.09 17.10 -8.70
C LEU A 128 3.94 16.96 -7.70
N ARG A 129 3.20 15.85 -7.73
CA ARG A 129 2.14 15.58 -6.75
C ARG A 129 2.66 15.40 -5.33
N SER A 130 3.91 14.94 -5.19
CA SER A 130 4.51 14.65 -3.89
C SER A 130 5.20 15.89 -3.30
N LYS A 131 6.08 16.54 -4.06
CA LYS A 131 6.93 17.67 -3.62
C LYS A 131 6.50 19.03 -4.18
N GLY A 132 5.67 19.06 -5.23
CA GLY A 132 5.13 20.28 -5.83
C GLY A 132 3.81 20.76 -5.23
N LYS A 133 3.36 20.18 -4.10
CA LYS A 133 2.09 20.55 -3.44
C LYS A 133 2.03 22.04 -3.10
N ASP A 134 3.14 22.60 -2.61
CA ASP A 134 3.25 24.02 -2.27
C ASP A 134 3.11 24.94 -3.49
N ARG A 135 3.30 24.39 -4.70
CA ARG A 135 3.13 25.09 -5.98
C ARG A 135 1.76 24.83 -6.63
N GLY A 136 0.83 24.20 -5.92
CA GLY A 136 -0.53 23.95 -6.40
C GLY A 136 -0.71 22.64 -7.16
N TRP A 137 0.26 21.72 -7.17
CA TRP A 137 0.11 20.38 -7.75
C TRP A 137 -0.66 19.42 -6.84
N VAL A 138 -1.79 19.90 -6.31
CA VAL A 138 -2.69 19.12 -5.46
C VAL A 138 -3.85 18.64 -6.32
N GLU A 139 -4.08 17.34 -6.36
CA GLU A 139 -5.29 16.79 -6.96
C GLU A 139 -6.48 17.14 -6.07
N ARG A 140 -7.44 17.88 -6.63
CA ARG A 140 -8.70 18.18 -5.96
C ARG A 140 -9.67 17.04 -6.24
N THR A 141 -10.04 16.31 -5.20
CA THR A 141 -11.17 15.38 -5.27
C THR A 141 -12.45 16.14 -5.00
N GLU A 142 -13.28 16.31 -6.04
CA GLU A 142 -14.64 16.83 -5.87
C GLU A 142 -15.58 15.67 -5.52
N HIS A 143 -16.11 15.69 -4.29
CA HIS A 143 -17.17 14.79 -3.89
C HIS A 143 -18.51 15.45 -4.28
N LEU A 144 -19.03 15.08 -5.45
CA LEU A 144 -20.35 15.51 -5.90
C LEU A 144 -21.42 14.80 -5.07
N HIS A 145 -21.86 15.43 -3.98
CA HIS A 145 -23.03 14.99 -3.20
C HIS A 145 -24.32 15.44 -3.90
N GLY A 146 -24.47 15.08 -5.18
CA GLY A 146 -25.49 15.64 -6.05
C GLY A 146 -25.79 14.70 -7.19
N GLY A 147 -26.63 13.70 -6.94
CA GLY A 147 -27.21 12.85 -7.98
C GLY A 147 -27.29 11.39 -7.57
N SER A 148 -28.48 10.93 -7.23
CA SER A 148 -28.87 9.50 -7.15
C SER A 148 -28.40 8.65 -5.96
N ASP A 149 -27.53 9.11 -5.06
CA ASP A 149 -27.34 8.39 -3.80
C ASP A 149 -28.54 8.66 -2.87
N PRO A 150 -29.28 7.62 -2.42
CA PRO A 150 -30.33 7.84 -1.45
C PRO A 150 -29.70 8.44 -0.18
N PRO A 151 -30.35 9.44 0.45
CA PRO A 151 -29.85 9.98 1.70
C PRO A 151 -29.62 8.83 2.67
N LEU A 152 -28.51 8.84 3.40
CA LEU A 152 -28.19 7.82 4.40
C LEU A 152 -29.41 7.63 5.31
N LYS A 153 -30.16 6.55 5.08
CA LYS A 153 -31.36 6.22 5.85
C LYS A 153 -30.93 5.59 7.14
N VAL A 154 -30.54 6.41 8.09
CA VAL A 154 -30.19 5.93 9.42
C VAL A 154 -31.45 5.91 10.27
N SER A 155 -31.86 4.72 10.72
CA SER A 155 -33.05 4.59 11.55
C SER A 155 -32.78 5.15 12.96
N LYS A 156 -33.73 5.91 13.52
CA LYS A 156 -33.57 6.53 14.86
C LYS A 156 -33.34 5.49 15.96
N VAL A 157 -33.85 4.28 15.77
CA VAL A 157 -33.69 3.15 16.70
C VAL A 157 -32.25 2.62 16.67
N GLU A 158 -31.67 2.53 15.48
CA GLU A 158 -30.32 1.99 15.26
C GLU A 158 -29.25 3.02 15.64
N LEU A 159 -29.48 4.30 15.35
CA LEU A 159 -28.70 5.41 15.93
C LEU A 159 -28.70 5.37 17.45
N ARG A 160 -29.88 5.22 18.08
CA ARG A 160 -29.95 5.12 19.54
C ARG A 160 -29.18 3.91 20.08
N ARG A 161 -29.21 2.78 19.38
CA ARG A 161 -28.48 1.57 19.79
C ARG A 161 -26.96 1.75 19.72
N VAL A 162 -26.45 2.31 18.63
CA VAL A 162 -25.02 2.56 18.43
C VAL A 162 -24.51 3.65 19.38
N LEU A 163 -25.25 4.76 19.51
CA LEU A 163 -24.89 5.87 20.40
C LEU A 163 -25.04 5.51 21.89
N SER A 164 -25.77 4.43 22.22
CA SER A 164 -25.84 3.91 23.59
C SER A 164 -24.58 3.13 24.00
N HIS A 165 -23.77 2.66 23.05
CA HIS A 165 -22.52 1.97 23.34
C HIS A 165 -21.52 2.94 23.99
N PRO A 166 -20.67 2.50 24.95
CA PRO A 166 -19.68 3.36 25.60
C PRO A 166 -18.76 4.12 24.64
N GLU A 167 -18.49 3.53 23.48
CA GLU A 167 -17.69 4.16 22.42
C GLU A 167 -18.50 5.20 21.62
N GLY A 168 -19.80 4.96 21.41
CA GLY A 168 -20.70 5.89 20.75
C GLY A 168 -20.95 7.16 21.58
N ARG A 169 -21.02 7.04 22.91
CA ARG A 169 -21.13 8.20 23.81
C ARG A 169 -19.87 9.05 23.80
N ARG A 170 -18.69 8.42 23.85
CA ARG A 170 -17.41 9.12 23.71
C ARG A 170 -17.31 9.86 22.38
N ALA A 171 -17.77 9.25 21.29
CA ALA A 171 -17.81 9.91 20.00
C ALA A 171 -18.74 11.15 20.01
N LEU A 172 -19.87 11.13 20.73
CA LEU A 172 -20.75 12.30 20.89
C LEU A 172 -20.10 13.41 21.71
N GLU A 173 -19.47 13.08 22.83
CA GLU A 173 -18.78 14.05 23.69
C GLU A 173 -17.68 14.78 22.92
N VAL A 174 -16.86 14.05 22.17
CA VAL A 174 -15.80 14.63 21.30
C VAL A 174 -16.41 15.47 20.18
N LEU A 175 -17.54 15.06 19.61
CA LEU A 175 -18.21 15.81 18.56
C LEU A 175 -18.79 17.13 19.11
N GLU A 176 -19.39 17.12 20.30
CA GLU A 176 -19.90 18.32 20.97
C GLU A 176 -18.78 19.31 21.32
N GLU A 177 -17.64 18.80 21.80
CA GLU A 177 -16.44 19.60 22.04
C GLU A 177 -15.95 20.29 20.75
N LEU A 178 -15.76 19.53 19.67
CA LEU A 178 -15.33 20.05 18.37
C LEU A 178 -16.33 21.06 17.77
N LEU A 179 -17.63 20.81 17.92
CA LEU A 179 -18.67 21.73 17.42
C LEU A 179 -18.75 23.01 18.28
N GLY A 180 -18.50 22.91 19.60
CA GLY A 180 -18.38 24.05 20.50
C GLY A 180 -17.26 25.00 20.10
N GLU A 181 -16.07 24.44 19.81
CA GLU A 181 -14.89 25.20 19.39
C GLU A 181 -15.10 25.95 18.06
N THR A 182 -15.87 25.38 17.13
CA THR A 182 -16.16 26.04 15.83
C THR A 182 -17.11 27.23 15.93
N ASN A 183 -17.91 27.31 17.00
CA ASN A 183 -18.82 28.44 17.24
C ASN A 183 -18.10 29.61 17.92
N GLU A 184 -17.13 29.34 18.79
CA GLU A 184 -16.30 30.39 19.42
C GLU A 184 -15.37 31.06 18.40
N THR A 185 -14.82 30.30 17.45
CA THR A 185 -13.94 30.83 16.39
C THR A 185 -14.66 31.66 15.32
N LYS A 186 -15.99 31.51 15.17
CA LYS A 186 -16.80 32.38 14.30
C LYS A 186 -17.25 33.67 14.96
N SER A 187 -17.35 33.71 16.30
CA SER A 187 -17.77 34.92 17.01
C SER A 187 -16.65 35.96 17.12
N THR A 188 -15.38 35.54 17.18
CA THR A 188 -14.23 36.45 17.26
C THR A 188 -13.88 37.15 15.94
N LYS A 189 -14.32 36.63 14.78
CA LYS A 189 -14.09 37.27 13.47
C LYS A 189 -15.17 38.27 13.02
N LYS A 190 -16.25 38.43 13.79
CA LYS A 190 -17.35 39.37 13.47
C LYS A 190 -17.30 40.69 14.22
N GLU A 191 -16.41 40.84 15.20
CA GLU A 191 -16.24 42.09 15.98
C GLU A 191 -15.05 42.96 15.52
N GLU A 192 -14.24 42.49 14.56
CA GLU A 192 -13.20 43.30 13.88
C GLU A 192 -13.53 43.51 12.40
N VAL A 193 -14.65 44.19 12.10
CA VAL A 193 -14.88 44.93 10.84
C VAL A 193 -15.64 46.22 11.15
#